data_AF-A0A961Y1V5-F1
#
_entry.id   AF-A0A961Y1V5-F1
#
_cell.length_a   1.000
_cell.length_b   1.000
_cell.length_c   1.000
_cell.angle_alpha   90.00
_cell.angle_beta   90.00
_cell.angle_gamma   90.00
#
_symmetry.space_group_name_H-M   'P 1'
#
loop_
_entity.id
_entity.type
_entity.pdbx_description
1 polymer ?
#
loop_
_entity_poly.entity_id
_entity_poly.type
_entity_poly.pdbx_seq_one_letter_code
_entity_poly.pdbx_strand_id
1 'polypeptide(L)'
;FTGPAGDRRRFLDRLVLAVDPHHGQRANSYEKAMRGRNRLLVDNSRDSAWFDAIESQMAETGIAIAAARVEMVRLLNAMIDRLPSNGPFPQADIALDGLLEAGIGHQAAVDLEERFRHDLASGRERDRAAGRTLDGPHRSDLRV
;
A
#
# COMPACT_ATOMS: atom_id res chain seq x y z
N PHE A 1 16.98 4.86 9.45
CA PHE A 1 16.02 5.95 9.16
C PHE A 1 15.04 6.03 10.34
N THR A 2 15.02 7.09 11.16
CA THR A 2 14.33 7.08 12.47
C THR A 2 12.97 7.78 12.53
N GLY A 3 12.52 8.39 11.41
CA GLY A 3 11.22 9.09 11.36
C GLY A 3 10.02 8.12 11.41
N PRO A 4 8.79 8.60 11.68
CA PRO A 4 7.57 7.79 11.73
C PRO A 4 7.30 7.01 10.43
N ALA A 5 6.51 5.92 10.52
CA ALA A 5 6.15 5.10 9.36
C ALA A 5 5.51 5.89 8.20
N GLY A 6 4.76 6.96 8.51
CA GLY A 6 4.19 7.85 7.50
C GLY A 6 5.24 8.57 6.66
N ASP A 7 6.32 9.04 7.28
CA ASP A 7 7.39 9.75 6.58
C ASP A 7 8.24 8.79 5.75
N ARG A 8 8.47 7.57 6.26
CA ARG A 8 9.11 6.48 5.51
C ARG A 8 8.32 6.11 4.25
N ARG A 9 7.00 5.93 4.36
CA ARG A 9 6.11 5.71 3.21
C ARG A 9 6.19 6.85 2.20
N ARG A 10 6.09 8.10 2.64
CA ARG A 10 6.19 9.28 1.76
C ARG A 10 7.55 9.40 1.09
N PHE A 11 8.61 8.99 1.77
CA PHE A 11 9.95 8.94 1.18
C PHE A 11 9.99 7.89 0.06
N LEU A 12 9.51 6.67 0.34
CA LEU A 12 9.44 5.62 -0.67
C LEU A 12 8.56 6.02 -1.87
N ASP A 13 7.37 6.58 -1.63
CA ASP A 13 6.47 7.02 -2.70
C ASP A 13 7.10 8.09 -3.59
N ARG A 14 7.97 8.96 -3.03
CA ARG A 14 8.75 9.92 -3.81
C ARG A 14 9.82 9.25 -4.67
N LEU A 15 10.46 8.18 -4.19
CA LEU A 15 11.38 7.40 -5.02
C LEU A 15 10.63 6.70 -6.14
N VAL A 16 9.47 6.11 -5.86
CA VAL A 16 8.62 5.42 -6.86
C VAL A 16 8.27 6.36 -8.03
N LEU A 17 8.00 7.65 -7.75
CA LEU A 17 7.72 8.63 -8.82
C LEU A 17 8.84 8.80 -9.84
N ALA A 18 10.09 8.46 -9.50
CA ALA A 18 11.21 8.51 -10.43
C ALA A 18 11.17 7.40 -11.50
N VAL A 19 10.46 6.30 -11.23
CA VAL A 19 10.35 5.15 -12.14
C VAL A 19 8.92 4.92 -12.67
N ASP A 20 7.91 5.34 -11.91
CA ASP A 20 6.51 5.25 -12.28
C ASP A 20 5.78 6.59 -12.03
N PRO A 21 5.64 7.44 -13.07
CA PRO A 21 4.95 8.71 -12.97
C PRO A 21 3.45 8.61 -12.63
N HIS A 22 2.81 7.47 -12.91
CA HIS A 22 1.39 7.27 -12.63
C HIS A 22 1.11 6.95 -11.15
N HIS A 23 2.15 6.65 -10.37
CA HIS A 23 2.03 6.33 -8.94
C HIS A 23 1.29 7.40 -8.14
N GLY A 24 1.59 8.68 -8.39
CA GLY A 24 0.92 9.79 -7.71
C GLY A 24 -0.58 9.85 -7.97
N GLN A 25 -1.00 9.55 -9.21
CA GLN A 25 -2.42 9.49 -9.55
C GLN A 25 -3.11 8.32 -8.85
N ARG A 26 -2.48 7.15 -8.79
CA ARG A 26 -3.03 5.98 -8.09
C ARG A 26 -3.14 6.22 -6.59
N ALA A 27 -2.13 6.84 -5.97
CA ALA A 27 -2.16 7.24 -4.57
C ALA A 27 -3.32 8.20 -4.26
N ASN A 28 -3.50 9.23 -5.09
CA ASN A 28 -4.61 10.19 -4.93
C ASN A 28 -5.98 9.53 -5.10
N SER A 29 -6.13 8.64 -6.08
CA SER A 29 -7.35 7.85 -6.30
C SER A 29 -7.67 6.95 -5.10
N TYR A 30 -6.66 6.24 -4.58
CA TYR A 30 -6.79 5.40 -3.39
C TYR A 30 -7.23 6.23 -2.17
N GLU A 31 -6.57 7.36 -1.90
CA GLU A 31 -6.93 8.23 -0.77
C GLU A 31 -8.35 8.77 -0.89
N LYS A 32 -8.77 9.18 -2.09
CA LYS A 32 -10.14 9.65 -2.33
C LYS A 32 -11.17 8.55 -2.07
N ALA A 33 -10.93 7.35 -2.57
CA ALA A 33 -11.79 6.18 -2.35
C ALA A 33 -11.85 5.82 -0.86
N MET A 34 -10.71 5.77 -0.16
CA MET A 34 -10.64 5.50 1.27
C MET A 34 -11.37 6.56 2.11
N ARG A 35 -11.26 7.85 1.77
CA ARG A 35 -12.06 8.91 2.43
C ARG A 35 -13.56 8.71 2.21
N GLY A 36 -13.96 8.29 1.00
CA GLY A 36 -15.33 7.91 0.70
C GLY A 36 -15.82 6.75 1.57
N ARG A 37 -15.04 5.67 1.64
CA ARG A 37 -15.33 4.51 2.50
C ARG A 37 -15.48 4.92 3.97
N ASN A 38 -14.53 5.68 4.50
CA ASN A 38 -14.55 6.13 5.89
C ASN A 38 -15.79 6.99 6.19
N ARG A 39 -16.23 7.81 5.24
CA ARG A 39 -17.48 8.57 5.38
C ARG A 39 -18.69 7.64 5.49
N LEU A 40 -18.82 6.66 4.59
CA LEU A 40 -19.91 5.68 4.66
C LEU A 40 -19.92 4.91 5.99
N LEU A 41 -18.75 4.58 6.52
CA LEU A 41 -18.61 3.94 7.83
C LEU A 41 -19.12 4.84 8.96
N VAL A 42 -18.65 6.09 9.02
CA VAL A 42 -19.03 7.06 10.06
C VAL A 42 -20.51 7.43 10.00
N ASP A 43 -21.07 7.57 8.79
CA ASP A 43 -22.50 7.86 8.57
C ASP A 43 -23.39 6.63 8.86
N ASN A 44 -22.79 5.51 9.29
CA ASN A 44 -23.46 4.21 9.50
C ASN A 44 -24.29 3.76 8.28
N SER A 45 -23.84 4.12 7.08
CA SER A 45 -24.47 3.69 5.84
C SER A 45 -24.41 2.16 5.70
N ARG A 46 -25.45 1.61 5.08
CA ARG A 46 -25.60 0.18 4.78
C ARG A 46 -25.77 -0.07 3.28
N ASP A 47 -25.49 0.92 2.44
CA ASP A 47 -25.54 0.80 0.98
C ASP A 47 -24.39 -0.09 0.48
N SER A 48 -24.69 -1.39 0.27
CA SER A 48 -23.68 -2.36 -0.16
C SER A 48 -23.10 -2.02 -1.53
N ALA A 49 -23.92 -1.59 -2.49
CA ALA A 49 -23.46 -1.27 -3.84
C ALA A 49 -22.45 -0.11 -3.84
N TRP A 50 -22.66 0.90 -2.98
CA TRP A 50 -21.72 2.00 -2.86
C TRP A 50 -20.40 1.58 -2.19
N PHE A 51 -20.47 0.75 -1.14
CA PHE A 51 -19.25 0.16 -0.59
C PHE A 51 -18.51 -0.68 -1.63
N ASP A 52 -19.20 -1.55 -2.37
CA ASP A 52 -18.60 -2.44 -3.37
C ASP A 52 -17.85 -1.66 -4.46
N ALA A 53 -18.44 -0.56 -4.94
CA ALA A 53 -17.80 0.31 -5.93
C ALA A 53 -16.52 0.99 -5.40
N ILE A 54 -16.58 1.53 -4.18
CA ILE A 54 -15.41 2.18 -3.55
C ILE A 54 -14.32 1.16 -3.21
N GLU A 55 -14.69 0.01 -2.67
CA GLU A 55 -13.76 -1.04 -2.26
C GLU A 55 -13.10 -1.70 -3.47
N SER A 56 -13.79 -1.81 -4.60
CA SER A 56 -13.19 -2.24 -5.87
C SER A 56 -12.10 -1.26 -6.34
N GLN A 57 -12.38 0.05 -6.30
CA GLN A 57 -11.38 1.06 -6.66
C GLN A 57 -10.20 1.06 -5.68
N MET A 58 -10.46 0.88 -4.38
CA MET A 58 -9.41 0.74 -3.37
C MET A 58 -8.55 -0.49 -3.60
N ALA A 59 -9.15 -1.62 -4.01
CA ALA A 59 -8.41 -2.84 -4.29
C ALA A 59 -7.44 -2.66 -5.46
N GLU A 60 -7.95 -2.21 -6.61
CA GLU A 60 -7.16 -1.98 -7.83
C GLU A 60 -6.01 -1.00 -7.57
N THR A 61 -6.34 0.19 -7.06
CA THR A 61 -5.32 1.23 -6.81
C THR A 61 -4.37 0.84 -5.69
N GLY A 62 -4.84 0.12 -4.67
CA GLY A 62 -4.05 -0.33 -3.53
C GLY A 62 -3.01 -1.38 -3.90
N ILE A 63 -3.40 -2.38 -4.71
CA ILE A 63 -2.48 -3.41 -5.23
C ILE A 63 -1.45 -2.78 -6.16
N ALA A 64 -1.85 -1.86 -7.03
CA ALA A 64 -0.92 -1.16 -7.91
C ALA A 64 0.12 -0.32 -7.13
N ILE A 65 -0.29 0.35 -6.04
CA ILE A 65 0.63 1.07 -5.13
C ILE A 65 1.61 0.11 -4.46
N ALA A 66 1.10 -1.01 -3.91
CA ALA A 66 1.92 -2.03 -3.26
C ALA A 66 2.95 -2.63 -4.23
N ALA A 67 2.52 -2.97 -5.45
CA ALA A 67 3.39 -3.50 -6.50
C ALA A 67 4.53 -2.55 -6.85
N ALA A 68 4.23 -1.26 -7.06
CA ALA A 68 5.23 -0.25 -7.39
C ALA A 68 6.25 -0.05 -6.25
N ARG A 69 5.81 -0.12 -4.99
CA ARG A 69 6.69 -0.05 -3.82
C ARG A 69 7.61 -1.26 -3.70
N VAL A 70 7.07 -2.46 -3.88
CA VAL A 70 7.86 -3.71 -3.87
C VAL A 70 8.91 -3.68 -4.96
N GLU A 71 8.55 -3.24 -6.16
CA GLU A 71 9.50 -3.12 -7.27
C GLU A 71 10.61 -2.10 -6.97
N MET A 72 10.28 -0.93 -6.40
CA MET A 72 11.29 0.05 -5.99
C MET A 72 12.26 -0.54 -4.95
N VAL A 73 11.76 -1.25 -3.93
CA VAL A 73 12.63 -1.89 -2.93
C VAL A 73 13.49 -2.98 -3.57
N ARG A 74 12.96 -3.76 -4.50
CA ARG A 74 13.73 -4.75 -5.26
C ARG A 74 14.87 -4.10 -6.04
N LEU A 75 14.61 -2.96 -6.71
CA LEU A 75 15.63 -2.20 -7.44
C LEU A 75 16.69 -1.63 -6.49
N LEU A 76 16.29 -1.08 -5.34
CA LEU A 76 17.22 -0.54 -4.34
C LEU A 76 18.13 -1.64 -3.78
N ASN A 77 17.59 -2.79 -3.38
CA ASN A 77 18.39 -3.92 -2.89
C ASN A 77 19.37 -4.41 -3.97
N ALA A 78 18.91 -4.55 -5.22
CA ALA A 78 19.79 -4.93 -6.32
C ALA A 78 20.91 -3.91 -6.60
N MET A 79 20.71 -2.62 -6.29
CA MET A 79 21.76 -1.60 -6.35
C MET A 79 22.73 -1.70 -5.18
N ILE A 80 22.23 -2.00 -3.98
CA ILE A 80 23.05 -2.18 -2.77
C ILE A 80 23.97 -3.40 -2.93
N ASP A 81 23.44 -4.52 -3.44
CA ASP A 81 24.20 -5.76 -3.68
C ASP A 81 25.38 -5.57 -4.66
N ARG A 82 25.31 -4.56 -5.53
CA ARG A 82 26.38 -4.23 -6.48
C ARG A 82 27.49 -3.39 -5.86
N LEU A 83 27.29 -2.83 -4.66
CA LEU A 83 28.32 -2.05 -3.98
C LEU A 83 29.43 -2.99 -3.46
N PRO A 84 30.71 -2.56 -3.47
CA PRO A 84 31.79 -3.33 -2.89
C PRO A 84 31.55 -3.59 -1.39
N SER A 85 31.62 -4.85 -0.97
CA SER A 85 31.43 -5.27 0.43
C SER A 85 32.51 -4.78 1.39
N ASN A 86 33.64 -4.31 0.86
CA ASN A 86 34.76 -3.73 1.60
C ASN A 86 34.75 -2.19 1.60
N GLY A 87 33.63 -1.56 1.23
CA GLY A 87 33.47 -0.12 1.29
C GLY A 87 33.49 0.42 2.73
N PRO A 88 33.78 1.72 2.92
CA PRO A 88 33.86 2.35 4.24
C PRO A 88 32.48 2.52 4.93
N PHE A 89 31.38 2.20 4.24
CA PHE A 89 30.02 2.32 4.75
C PHE A 89 29.32 0.95 4.81
N PRO A 90 28.55 0.67 5.86
CA PRO A 90 27.77 -0.55 5.96
C PRO A 90 26.68 -0.59 4.87
N GLN A 91 26.42 -1.79 4.34
CA GLN A 91 25.29 -2.06 3.46
C GLN A 91 24.02 -2.18 4.30
N ALA A 92 22.88 -1.75 3.74
CA ALA A 92 21.58 -1.79 4.41
C ALA A 92 20.67 -2.80 3.72
N ASP A 93 19.95 -3.60 4.50
CA ASP A 93 18.88 -4.45 3.99
C ASP A 93 17.57 -3.68 4.06
N ILE A 94 16.89 -3.53 2.92
CA ILE A 94 15.62 -2.80 2.83
C ILE A 94 14.49 -3.81 2.62
N ALA A 95 13.46 -3.72 3.47
CA ALA A 95 12.27 -4.56 3.37
C ALA A 95 10.98 -3.74 3.50
N LEU A 96 9.89 -4.28 2.96
CA LEU A 96 8.54 -3.74 3.12
C LEU A 96 7.69 -4.70 3.93
N ASP A 97 7.07 -4.18 4.98
CA ASP A 97 6.04 -4.87 5.73
C ASP A 97 4.68 -4.26 5.42
N GLY A 98 3.83 -5.02 4.77
CA GLY A 98 2.47 -4.62 4.48
C GLY A 98 1.64 -5.81 4.01
N LEU A 99 0.36 -5.79 4.35
CA LEU A 99 -0.57 -6.88 4.05
C LEU A 99 -0.61 -7.17 2.54
N LEU A 100 -0.61 -6.12 1.71
CA LEU A 100 -0.71 -6.25 0.26
C LEU A 100 0.64 -6.60 -0.35
N GLU A 101 1.70 -5.92 0.10
CA GLU A 101 3.07 -6.12 -0.35
C GLU A 101 3.53 -7.58 -0.18
N ALA A 102 3.09 -8.26 0.89
CA ALA A 102 3.43 -9.67 1.15
C ALA A 102 2.96 -10.64 0.05
N GLY A 103 1.91 -10.30 -0.70
CA GLY A 103 1.40 -11.13 -1.80
C GLY A 103 2.05 -10.86 -3.16
N ILE A 104 2.74 -9.73 -3.32
CA ILE A 104 3.33 -9.32 -4.60
C ILE A 104 4.47 -10.29 -4.98
N GLY A 105 4.48 -10.71 -6.24
CA GLY A 105 5.46 -11.66 -6.78
C GLY A 105 5.16 -13.13 -6.47
N HIS A 106 4.19 -13.41 -5.59
CA HIS A 106 3.79 -14.77 -5.21
C HIS A 106 2.41 -15.16 -5.76
N GLN A 107 1.55 -14.17 -6.05
CA GLN A 107 0.19 -14.37 -6.53
C GLN A 107 -0.11 -13.42 -7.70
N ALA A 108 -1.09 -13.76 -8.52
CA ALA A 108 -1.53 -12.87 -9.60
C ALA A 108 -2.18 -11.61 -9.01
N ALA A 109 -1.96 -10.46 -9.66
CA ALA A 109 -2.52 -9.18 -9.21
C ALA A 109 -4.05 -9.24 -9.05
N VAL A 110 -4.74 -9.90 -9.98
CA VAL A 110 -6.20 -10.04 -9.96
C VAL A 110 -6.69 -10.80 -8.71
N ASP A 111 -5.96 -11.83 -8.27
CA ASP A 111 -6.29 -12.59 -7.06
C ASP A 111 -6.02 -11.77 -5.80
N LEU A 112 -4.98 -10.94 -5.81
CA LEU A 112 -4.68 -10.01 -4.71
C LEU A 112 -5.76 -8.93 -4.58
N GLU A 113 -6.22 -8.40 -5.70
CA GLU A 113 -7.30 -7.41 -5.76
C GLU A 113 -8.62 -8.00 -5.25
N GLU A 114 -8.98 -9.20 -5.71
CA GLU A 114 -10.18 -9.89 -5.25
C GLU A 114 -10.12 -10.16 -3.75
N ARG A 115 -9.00 -10.69 -3.26
CA ARG A 115 -8.81 -10.94 -1.83
C ARG A 115 -8.92 -9.66 -1.02
N PHE A 116 -8.25 -8.59 -1.44
CA PHE A 116 -8.29 -7.33 -0.69
C PHE A 116 -9.70 -6.73 -0.68
N ARG A 117 -10.46 -6.86 -1.78
CA ARG A 117 -11.88 -6.47 -1.81
C ARG A 117 -12.72 -7.28 -0.83
N HIS A 118 -12.51 -8.59 -0.77
CA HIS A 118 -13.17 -9.46 0.19
C HIS A 118 -12.84 -9.11 1.65
N ASP A 119 -11.57 -8.80 1.94
CA ASP A 119 -11.11 -8.40 3.27
C ASP A 119 -11.74 -7.06 3.70
N LEU A 120 -11.85 -6.10 2.77
CA LEU A 120 -12.53 -4.82 3.02
C LEU A 120 -14.03 -5.02 3.30
N ALA A 121 -14.70 -5.87 2.52
CA ALA A 121 -16.13 -6.13 2.65
C ALA A 121 -16.48 -6.87 3.95
N SER A 122 -15.73 -7.93 4.28
CA SER A 122 -15.90 -8.69 5.53
C SER A 122 -15.50 -7.86 6.76
N GLY A 123 -14.57 -6.91 6.60
CA GLY A 123 -14.08 -6.04 7.66
C GLY A 123 -14.96 -4.82 7.98
N ARG A 124 -16.06 -4.56 7.25
CA ARG A 124 -16.84 -3.32 7.37
C ARG A 124 -17.31 -3.00 8.79
N GLU A 125 -17.78 -3.99 9.55
CA GLU A 125 -18.28 -3.74 10.92
C GLU A 125 -17.15 -3.38 11.90
N ARG A 126 -16.01 -4.06 11.79
CA ARG A 126 -14.79 -3.74 12.55
C ARG A 126 -14.29 -2.33 12.22
N ASP A 127 -14.25 -1.98 10.93
CA ASP A 127 -13.80 -0.66 10.49
C ASP A 127 -14.79 0.45 10.87
N ARG A 128 -16.10 0.13 10.89
CA ARG A 128 -17.14 1.03 11.39
C ARG A 128 -16.94 1.34 12.86
N ALA A 129 -16.71 0.31 13.69
CA ALA A 129 -16.42 0.50 15.11
C ALA A 129 -15.16 1.36 15.34
N ALA A 130 -14.17 1.29 14.45
CA ALA A 130 -12.97 2.12 14.49
C ALA A 130 -13.13 3.51 13.84
N GLY A 131 -14.24 3.77 13.13
CA GLY A 131 -14.50 4.98 12.36
C GLY A 131 -13.56 5.20 11.15
N ARG A 132 -12.82 4.17 10.74
CA ARG A 132 -11.84 4.26 9.64
C ARG A 132 -11.48 2.88 9.10
N THR A 133 -11.02 2.87 7.85
CA THR A 133 -10.37 1.71 7.22
C THR A 133 -9.12 1.32 7.98
N LEU A 134 -8.97 0.03 8.30
CA LEU A 134 -7.84 -0.49 9.06
C LEU A 134 -6.79 -1.21 8.21
N ASP A 135 -7.14 -1.64 7.00
CA ASP A 135 -6.27 -2.41 6.11
C ASP A 135 -5.99 -1.69 4.77
N GLY A 136 -4.81 -1.92 4.20
CA GLY A 136 -4.38 -1.39 2.92
C GLY A 136 -3.00 -0.73 2.93
N PRO A 137 -2.54 -0.16 1.79
CA PRO A 137 -1.18 0.34 1.60
C PRO A 137 -0.82 1.54 2.49
N HIS A 138 -1.80 2.20 3.10
CA HIS A 138 -1.58 3.29 4.05
C HIS A 138 -1.04 2.79 5.41
N ARG A 139 -1.09 1.47 5.65
CA ARG A 139 -0.55 0.80 6.83
C ARG A 139 0.85 0.23 6.64
N SER A 140 1.31 0.09 5.40
CA SER A 140 2.62 -0.51 5.08
C SER A 140 3.78 0.26 5.70
N ASP A 141 4.88 -0.41 5.99
CA ASP A 141 6.05 0.20 6.60
C ASP A 141 7.33 -0.24 5.90
N LEU A 142 8.28 0.68 5.79
CA LEU A 142 9.61 0.42 5.26
C LEU A 142 10.54 0.11 6.43
N ARG A 143 11.15 -1.08 6.41
CA ARG A 143 12.19 -1.49 7.35
C ARG A 143 13.57 -1.37 6.69
N VAL A 144 14.50 -0.77 7.42
CA VAL A 144 15.89 -0.48 7.02
C VAL A 144 16.76 -0.59 8.28
#